data_AF-A0A378BPC1-F1
#
_entry.id   AF-A0A378BPC1-F1
#
_cell.length_a   1.000
_cell.length_b   1.000
_cell.length_c   1.000
_cell.angle_alpha   90.00
_cell.angle_beta   90.00
_cell.angle_gamma   90.00
#
_symmetry.space_group_name_H-M   'P 1'
#
loop_
_entity.id
_entity.type
_entity.pdbx_description
1 polymer ?
#
loop_
_entity_poly.entity_id
_entity_poly.type
_entity_poly.pdbx_seq_one_letter_code
_entity_poly.pdbx_strand_id
1 'polypeptide(L)' 'MGFNNHGVDNLVENVKKAHFDGVLGINIGKNKDTPVEHGKDDYLICMEKVYPYAGYIAINISSPNTPGAAHAAIRRSAG' A
#
# COMPACT_ATOMS: atom_id res chain seq x y z
N MET A 1 -15.12 1.47 4.91
CA MET A 1 -14.71 0.11 5.34
C MET A 1 -13.22 -0.01 5.15
N GLY A 2 -12.47 -0.23 6.23
CA GLY A 2 -11.03 -0.41 6.14
C GLY A 2 -10.67 -1.72 5.43
N PHE A 3 -9.76 -1.67 4.46
CA PHE A 3 -9.18 -2.84 3.82
C PHE A 3 -8.59 -3.80 4.87
N ASN A 4 -9.09 -5.03 4.92
CA ASN A 4 -8.43 -6.15 5.56
C ASN A 4 -7.17 -6.46 4.75
N ASN A 5 -6.01 -5.93 5.15
CA ASN A 5 -4.74 -6.36 4.58
C ASN A 5 -3.87 -7.00 5.66
N HIS A 6 -3.06 -7.96 5.26
CA HIS A 6 -2.12 -8.67 6.13
C HIS A 6 -0.76 -7.94 6.21
N GLY A 7 -0.75 -6.63 5.95
CA GLY A 7 0.44 -5.80 5.85
C GLY A 7 1.19 -5.88 4.52
N VAL A 8 2.19 -5.00 4.40
CA VAL A 8 3.00 -4.81 3.19
C VAL A 8 3.85 -6.03 2.85
N ASP A 9 4.33 -6.79 3.84
CA ASP A 9 5.15 -7.98 3.60
C ASP A 9 4.33 -9.09 2.91
N ASN A 10 3.12 -9.37 3.41
CA ASN A 10 2.23 -10.32 2.77
C ASN A 10 1.80 -9.85 1.36
N LEU A 11 1.63 -8.54 1.17
CA LEU A 11 1.37 -7.99 -0.15
C LEU A 11 2.53 -8.26 -1.12
N VAL A 12 3.77 -7.99 -0.70
CA VAL A 12 4.96 -8.26 -1.51
C VAL A 12 5.06 -9.74 -1.88
N GLU A 13 4.81 -10.65 -0.95
CA GLU A 13 4.80 -12.10 -1.24
C GLU A 13 3.71 -12.50 -2.24
N ASN A 14 2.54 -11.87 -2.19
CA ASN A 14 1.50 -12.09 -3.18
C ASN A 14 1.88 -11.53 -4.56
N VAL A 15 2.53 -10.36 -4.60
CA VAL A 15 3.01 -9.76 -5.85
C VAL A 15 4.06 -10.64 -6.51
N LYS A 16 5.03 -11.16 -5.75
CA LYS A 16 6.06 -12.09 -6.26
C LYS A 16 5.48 -13.36 -6.87
N LYS A 17 4.33 -13.83 -6.38
CA LYS A 17 3.64 -15.03 -6.87
C LYS A 17 2.66 -14.74 -8.02
N ALA A 18 2.30 -13.48 -8.24
CA ALA A 18 1.34 -13.11 -9.25
C ALA A 18 2.02 -13.00 -10.62
N HIS A 19 1.37 -13.55 -11.64
CA HIS A 19 1.71 -13.29 -13.04
C HIS A 19 0.72 -12.26 -13.58
N PHE A 20 1.21 -11.08 -13.93
CA PHE A 20 0.40 -10.00 -14.48
C PHE A 20 1.21 -9.25 -15.54
N ASP A 21 0.72 -9.23 -16.77
CA ASP A 21 1.43 -8.67 -17.93
C ASP A 21 1.16 -7.16 -18.14
N GLY A 22 0.44 -6.52 -17.21
CA GLY A 22 0.12 -5.09 -17.26
C GLY A 22 0.92 -4.25 -16.25
N VAL A 23 0.61 -2.95 -16.19
CA VAL A 23 1.21 -2.04 -15.21
C VAL A 23 0.58 -2.29 -13.83
N LEU A 24 1.42 -2.70 -12.88
CA LEU A 24 1.01 -2.94 -11.49
C LEU A 24 1.09 -1.66 -10.67
N GLY A 25 -0.05 -1.15 -10.21
CA GLY A 25 -0.13 -0.09 -9.22
C GLY A 25 -0.13 -0.64 -7.80
N ILE A 26 0.53 0.05 -6.87
CA ILE A 26 0.43 -0.26 -5.45
C ILE A 26 0.04 1.01 -4.68
N ASN A 27 -1.07 0.94 -3.96
CA ASN A 27 -1.53 1.99 -3.06
C ASN A 27 -0.95 1.74 -1.66
N ILE A 28 -0.29 2.72 -1.06
CA ILE A 28 0.29 2.66 0.28
C ILE A 28 -0.36 3.68 1.22
N GLY A 29 -0.34 3.39 2.51
CA GLY A 29 -0.96 4.24 3.52
C GLY A 29 -0.33 4.09 4.90
N LYS A 30 -0.62 5.07 5.77
CA LYS A 30 -0.26 5.04 7.19
C LYS A 30 -1.05 3.95 7.92
N ASN A 31 -0.45 3.32 8.92
CA ASN A 31 -1.17 2.44 9.84
C ASN A 31 -2.21 3.24 10.62
N LYS A 32 -3.30 2.56 10.99
CA LYS A 32 -4.39 3.20 11.74
C LYS A 32 -3.89 3.74 13.09
N ASP A 33 -3.06 2.95 13.76
CA ASP A 33 -2.64 3.20 15.14
C ASP A 33 -1.36 4.06 15.23
N THR A 34 -0.67 4.30 14.11
CA THR A 34 0.47 5.24 14.06
C THR A 34 -0.05 6.67 14.17
N PRO A 35 0.45 7.49 15.12
CA PRO A 35 0.10 8.91 15.20
C PRO A 35 0.45 9.66 13.91
N VAL A 36 -0.23 10.77 13.62
CA VAL A 36 -0.04 11.51 12.36
C VAL A 36 1.40 12.02 12.22
N GLU A 37 1.97 12.50 13.31
CA GLU A 37 3.35 12.97 13.45
C GLU A 37 4.39 11.89 13.12
N HIS A 38 4.05 10.62 13.30
CA HIS A 38 4.89 9.46 12.97
C HIS A 38 4.49 8.81 11.64
N GLY A 39 3.44 9.31 10.98
CA GLY A 39 2.89 8.69 9.80
C GLY A 39 3.86 8.60 8.62
N LYS A 40 4.83 9.54 8.57
CA LYS A 40 5.91 9.54 7.58
C LYS A 40 6.63 8.20 7.51
N ASP A 41 6.88 7.57 8.66
CA ASP A 41 7.70 6.38 8.75
C ASP A 41 6.98 5.17 8.13
N ASP A 42 5.66 5.06 8.30
CA ASP A 42 4.86 4.03 7.65
C ASP A 42 4.90 4.16 6.11
N TYR A 43 4.83 5.39 5.60
CA TYR A 43 4.93 5.63 4.16
C TYR A 43 6.31 5.25 3.62
N LEU A 44 7.39 5.60 4.33
CA LEU A 44 8.76 5.23 3.93
C LEU A 44 8.95 3.70 3.92
N ILE A 45 8.52 3.02 4.98
CA ILE A 45 8.60 1.55 5.08
C ILE A 45 7.83 0.89 3.93
N CYS A 46 6.61 1.36 3.65
CA CYS A 46 5.81 0.80 2.56
C CYS A 46 6.46 1.08 1.21
N MET A 47 6.94 2.31 1.00
CA MET A 47 7.59 2.72 -0.24
C MET A 47 8.83 1.86 -0.53
N GLU A 48 9.74 1.70 0.43
CA GLU A 48 10.95 0.88 0.27
C GLU A 48 10.62 -0.57 -0.13
N LYS A 49 9.59 -1.16 0.49
CA LYS A 49 9.21 -2.55 0.23
C LYS A 49 8.53 -2.75 -1.12
N VAL A 50 7.71 -1.79 -1.56
CA VAL A 50 6.90 -1.97 -2.78
C VAL A 50 7.55 -1.39 -4.03
N TYR A 51 8.49 -0.47 -3.89
CA TYR A 51 9.17 0.21 -4.99
C TYR A 51 9.76 -0.75 -6.05
N PRO A 52 10.40 -1.88 -5.69
CA PRO A 52 10.94 -2.81 -6.69
C PRO A 52 9.88 -3.52 -7.53
N TYR A 53 8.61 -3.50 -7.11
CA TYR A 53 7.54 -4.31 -7.70
C TYR A 53 6.43 -3.48 -8.33
N ALA A 54 6.39 -2.17 -8.07
CA ALA A 54 5.32 -1.29 -8.53
C ALA A 54 5.70 -0.59 -9.84
N GLY A 55 4.82 -0.63 -10.83
CA GLY A 55 4.89 0.26 -11.99
C GLY A 55 4.48 1.70 -11.63
N TYR A 56 3.60 1.86 -10.64
CA TYR A 56 3.35 3.16 -10.00
C TYR A 56 2.92 3.00 -8.54
N ILE A 57 3.19 4.01 -7.73
CA ILE A 57 2.80 4.05 -6.31
C ILE A 57 1.79 5.17 -6.10
N ALA A 58 0.67 4.87 -5.45
CA ALA A 58 -0.29 5.86 -5.00
C ALA A 58 -0.21 6.01 -3.47
N ILE A 59 0.07 7.21 -2.98
CA ILE A 59 0.12 7.49 -1.54
C ILE A 59 -1.24 8.00 -1.08
N ASN A 60 -1.88 7.30 -0.16
CA ASN A 60 -3.11 7.77 0.44
C ASN A 60 -2.83 8.71 1.62
N ILE A 61 -2.93 10.02 1.37
CA ILE A 61 -2.79 11.09 2.37
C ILE A 61 -4.13 11.54 2.97
N SER A 62 -5.24 11.04 2.43
CA SER A 62 -6.60 11.48 2.79
C SER A 62 -7.33 10.43 3.61
N SER A 63 -7.25 10.50 4.94
CA SER A 63 -8.36 10.16 5.85
C SER A 63 -7.98 10.39 7.32
N PRO A 64 -8.07 11.63 7.83
CA PRO A 64 -8.17 11.83 9.28
C PRO A 64 -9.55 11.44 9.83
N ASN A 65 -10.59 11.34 8.98
CA ASN A 65 -12.00 11.29 9.41
C ASN A 65 -12.78 10.00 9.11
N THR A 66 -12.18 8.99 8.46
CA THR A 66 -12.82 7.67 8.30
C THR A 66 -12.00 6.61 9.03
N PRO A 67 -12.57 5.90 10.04
CA PRO A 67 -11.91 4.77 10.68
C PRO A 67 -11.81 3.61 9.68
N GLY A 68 -10.70 3.52 8.93
CA GLY A 68 -10.44 2.36 8.08
C GLY A 68 -9.38 2.52 6.99
N ALA A 69 -8.16 2.06 7.31
CA ALA A 69 -7.14 1.45 6.42
C ALA A 69 -6.34 2.37 5.45
N ALA A 70 -5.13 2.00 4.97
CA ALA A 70 -4.55 0.66 4.81
C ALA A 70 -3.00 0.67 4.67
N HIS A 71 -2.34 -0.43 5.05
CA HIS A 71 -0.89 -0.66 4.89
C HIS A 71 -0.40 -0.72 3.42
N ALA A 72 -0.92 -1.59 2.56
CA ALA A 72 -0.71 -1.53 1.12
C ALA A 72 -1.84 -2.28 0.39
N ALA A 73 -2.15 -1.93 -0.86
CA ALA A 73 -3.11 -2.63 -1.70
C ALA A 73 -2.73 -2.57 -3.18
N ILE A 74 -3.00 -3.66 -3.91
CA ILE A 74 -2.75 -3.74 -5.36
C ILE A 74 -3.85 -2.98 -6.12
N ARG A 75 -3.45 -2.20 -7.11
CA ARG A 75 -4.31 -1.65 -8.16
C ARG A 75 -3.82 -2.17 -9.51
N ARG A 76 -4.71 -2.74 -10.31
CA ARG A 76 -4.38 -3.18 -11.67
C ARG A 76 -5.02 -2.19 -12.62
N SER A 77 -4.22 -1.56 -13.48
CA SER A 77 -4.77 -0.90 -14.67
C SER A 77 -4.79 -1.93 -15.78
N ALA A 78 -5.98 -2.26 -16.28
CA ALA A 78 -6.09 -2.94 -17.56
C ALA A 78 -5.71 -1.93 -18.65
N GLY A 79 -4.76 -2.32 -19.49
CA GLY A 79 -4.59 -1.70 -20.81
C GLY A 79 -5.68 -2.20 -21.76
#